data_AF-A0A350RHM5-F1
#
_entry.id   AF-A0A350RHM5-F1
#
_cell.length_a   1.000
_cell.length_b   1.000
_cell.length_c   1.000
_cell.angle_alpha   90.00
_cell.angle_beta   90.00
_cell.angle_gamma   90.00
#
_symmetry.space_group_name_H-M   'P 1'
#
loop_
_entity.id
_entity.type
_entity.pdbx_description
1 polymer ?
#
loop_
_entity_poly.entity_id
_entity_poly.type
_entity_poly.pdbx_seq_one_letter_code
_entity_poly.pdbx_strand_id
1 'polypeptide(L)'
;EHFFDGYKRNPEFSLRVLEAAAVQGADCLVLCDTNGGSLPHEVEKIVADVVRHFDGVQIGMHTQNDTGCAVANAVAGVVAGATHVQGTINGYGERTGNCDNTVLVPNLTLKMGIETL
;
A
#
# COMPACT_ATOMS: atom_id res chain seq x y z
N GLU A 1 5.55 -9.19 -0.91
CA GLU A 1 6.15 -8.91 -2.24
C GLU A 1 5.21 -9.26 -3.38
N HIS A 2 5.30 -8.50 -4.47
CA HIS A 2 4.53 -8.62 -5.72
C HIS A 2 3.02 -8.73 -5.52
N PHE A 3 2.47 -8.06 -4.50
CA PHE A 3 1.10 -8.29 -4.08
C PHE A 3 0.09 -7.89 -5.16
N PHE A 4 0.22 -6.70 -5.73
CA PHE A 4 -0.75 -6.19 -6.71
C PHE A 4 -0.77 -7.01 -8.00
N ASP A 5 0.39 -7.40 -8.53
CA ASP A 5 0.46 -8.30 -9.68
C ASP A 5 -0.10 -9.68 -9.37
N GLY A 6 0.22 -10.22 -8.19
CA GLY A 6 -0.31 -11.48 -7.69
C GLY A 6 -1.83 -11.45 -7.59
N TYR A 7 -2.38 -10.39 -6.99
CA TYR A 7 -3.83 -10.20 -6.83
C TYR A 7 -4.53 -10.07 -8.17
N LYS A 8 -4.00 -9.28 -9.12
CA LYS A 8 -4.57 -9.16 -10.47
C LYS A 8 -4.60 -10.49 -11.23
N ARG A 9 -3.65 -11.39 -10.96
CA ARG A 9 -3.57 -12.72 -11.60
C ARG A 9 -4.41 -13.78 -10.89
N ASN A 10 -4.39 -13.81 -9.56
CA ASN A 10 -5.10 -14.78 -8.75
C ASN A 10 -5.42 -14.17 -7.35
N PRO A 11 -6.57 -13.49 -7.21
CA PRO A 11 -6.98 -12.88 -5.94
C PRO A 11 -7.07 -13.89 -4.79
N GLU A 12 -7.63 -15.08 -5.05
CA GLU A 12 -7.82 -16.13 -4.02
C GLU A 12 -6.48 -16.56 -3.43
N PHE A 13 -5.48 -16.81 -4.28
CA PHE A 13 -4.15 -17.19 -3.82
C PHE A 13 -3.50 -16.07 -2.99
N SER A 14 -3.56 -14.82 -3.47
CA SER A 14 -3.02 -13.68 -2.73
C SER A 14 -3.67 -13.50 -1.36
N LEU A 15 -5.00 -13.64 -1.26
CA LEU A 15 -5.71 -13.56 0.01
C LEU A 15 -5.31 -14.70 0.95
N ARG A 16 -5.19 -15.95 0.47
CA ARG A 16 -4.73 -17.08 1.31
C ARG A 16 -3.32 -16.89 1.87
N VAL A 17 -2.42 -16.26 1.12
CA VAL A 17 -1.08 -15.94 1.62
C VAL A 17 -1.15 -14.93 2.77
N LEU A 18 -1.99 -13.90 2.63
CA LEU A 18 -2.24 -12.92 3.69
C LEU A 18 -2.94 -13.55 4.91
N GLU A 19 -3.93 -14.43 4.70
CA GLU A 19 -4.59 -15.21 5.77
C GLU A 19 -3.60 -16.05 6.55
N ALA A 20 -2.69 -16.75 5.86
CA ALA A 20 -1.67 -17.54 6.53
C ALA A 20 -0.80 -16.66 7.45
N ALA A 21 -0.42 -15.45 7.01
CA ALA A 21 0.33 -14.51 7.85
C ALA A 21 -0.51 -13.98 9.03
N ALA A 22 -1.76 -13.60 8.79
CA ALA A 22 -2.68 -13.09 9.81
C ALA A 22 -2.94 -14.13 10.92
N VAL A 23 -3.20 -15.39 10.54
CA VAL A 23 -3.44 -16.50 11.47
C VAL A 23 -2.21 -16.80 12.33
N GLN A 24 -1.00 -16.55 11.81
CA GLN A 24 0.24 -16.68 12.57
C GLN A 24 0.57 -15.44 13.43
N GLY A 25 -0.34 -14.47 13.50
CA GLY A 25 -0.23 -13.31 14.39
C GLY A 25 0.62 -12.16 13.84
N ALA A 26 0.69 -12.00 12.51
CA ALA A 26 1.31 -10.82 11.93
C ALA A 26 0.58 -9.53 12.36
N ASP A 27 1.31 -8.57 12.93
CA ASP A 27 0.75 -7.29 13.38
C ASP A 27 0.31 -6.37 12.23
N CYS A 28 0.90 -6.54 11.05
CA CYS A 28 0.63 -5.71 9.88
C CYS A 28 0.82 -6.51 8.59
N LEU A 29 -0.13 -6.39 7.66
CA LEU A 29 -0.06 -6.99 6.34
C LEU A 29 0.29 -5.90 5.31
N VAL A 30 1.54 -5.88 4.86
CA VAL A 30 2.04 -4.86 3.93
C VAL A 30 1.87 -5.31 2.48
N LEU A 31 1.13 -4.50 1.71
CA LEU A 31 0.85 -4.71 0.29
C LEU A 31 1.90 -3.98 -0.55
N CYS A 32 2.82 -4.74 -1.16
CA CYS A 32 3.90 -4.20 -1.97
C CYS A 32 3.51 -4.08 -3.45
N ASP A 33 3.57 -2.87 -4.02
CA ASP A 33 3.58 -2.60 -5.46
C ASP A 33 5.00 -2.73 -6.00
N THR A 34 5.55 -3.95 -5.94
CA THR A 34 6.99 -4.23 -6.13
C THR A 34 7.51 -3.76 -7.49
N ASN A 35 6.69 -3.87 -8.54
CA ASN A 35 7.05 -3.42 -9.89
C ASN A 35 6.74 -1.94 -10.14
N GLY A 36 6.05 -1.24 -9.22
CA GLY A 36 5.63 0.16 -9.36
C GLY A 36 4.66 0.42 -10.52
N GLY A 37 3.98 -0.64 -10.99
CA GLY A 37 3.16 -0.64 -12.20
C GLY A 37 1.67 -0.43 -11.97
N SER A 38 1.24 -0.28 -10.71
CA SER A 38 -0.18 -0.11 -10.38
C SER A 38 -0.61 1.36 -10.50
N LEU A 39 -1.84 1.60 -10.94
CA LEU A 39 -2.42 2.93 -10.97
C LEU A 39 -3.34 3.18 -9.76
N PRO A 40 -3.56 4.45 -9.34
CA PRO A 40 -4.25 4.75 -8.09
C PRO A 40 -5.65 4.11 -7.95
N HIS A 41 -6.45 4.11 -9.02
CA HIS A 41 -7.79 3.52 -9.02
C HIS A 41 -7.77 1.99 -8.87
N GLU A 42 -6.72 1.32 -9.35
CA GLU A 42 -6.53 -0.12 -9.12
C GLU A 42 -6.13 -0.38 -7.68
N VAL A 43 -5.21 0.44 -7.15
CA VAL A 43 -4.75 0.34 -5.76
C VAL A 43 -5.91 0.54 -4.79
N GLU A 44 -6.70 1.60 -4.94
CA GLU A 44 -7.86 1.88 -4.08
C GLU A 44 -8.83 0.70 -4.04
N LYS A 45 -9.20 0.17 -5.22
CA LYS A 45 -10.11 -0.98 -5.33
C LYS A 45 -9.54 -2.22 -4.63
N ILE A 46 -8.30 -2.58 -4.93
CA ILE A 46 -7.67 -3.79 -4.41
C ILE A 46 -7.46 -3.69 -2.90
N VAL A 47 -7.00 -2.55 -2.41
CA VAL A 47 -6.80 -2.32 -0.97
C VAL A 47 -8.14 -2.36 -0.24
N ALA A 48 -9.21 -1.79 -0.79
CA ALA A 48 -10.54 -1.84 -0.18
C ALA A 48 -11.09 -3.27 -0.09
N ASP A 49 -10.77 -4.13 -1.06
CA ASP A 49 -11.11 -5.57 -0.98
C ASP A 49 -10.35 -6.25 0.17
N VAL A 50 -9.04 -5.98 0.30
CA VAL A 50 -8.20 -6.55 1.36
C VAL A 50 -8.63 -6.06 2.74
N VAL A 51 -8.83 -4.76 2.92
CA VAL A 51 -9.27 -4.16 4.19
C VAL A 51 -10.59 -4.77 4.65
N ARG A 52 -11.55 -4.99 3.73
CA ARG A 52 -12.83 -5.66 4.05
C ARG A 52 -12.66 -7.14 4.42
N HIS A 53 -11.69 -7.82 3.84
CA HIS A 53 -11.43 -9.24 4.08
C HIS A 53 -10.74 -9.48 5.43
N PHE A 54 -9.88 -8.55 5.86
CA PHE A 54 -9.07 -8.66 7.07
C PHE A 54 -9.49 -7.66 8.16
N ASP A 55 -10.76 -7.72 8.56
CA ASP A 55 -11.29 -6.84 9.60
C ASP A 55 -10.48 -6.94 10.90
N GLY A 56 -10.09 -5.79 11.46
CA GLY A 56 -9.27 -5.69 12.67
C GLY A 56 -7.76 -5.94 12.48
N VAL A 57 -7.27 -6.28 11.29
CA VAL A 57 -5.83 -6.39 11.00
C VAL A 57 -5.33 -5.11 10.35
N GLN A 58 -4.18 -4.60 10.81
CA GLN A 58 -3.58 -3.41 10.19
C GLN A 58 -3.09 -3.72 8.77
N ILE A 59 -3.57 -2.94 7.80
CA ILE A 59 -3.13 -3.03 6.40
C ILE A 59 -2.11 -1.91 6.13
N GLY A 60 -0.97 -2.33 5.57
CA GLY A 60 0.12 -1.44 5.19
C GLY A 60 0.34 -1.35 3.69
N MET A 61 0.96 -0.26 3.26
CA MET A 61 1.28 0.01 1.86
C MET A 61 2.78 0.17 1.65
N HIS A 62 3.32 -0.42 0.59
CA HIS A 62 4.68 -0.15 0.11
C HIS A 62 4.64 0.06 -1.40
N THR A 63 4.78 1.31 -1.85
CA THR A 63 4.59 1.68 -3.26
C THR A 63 5.88 2.15 -3.91
N GLN A 64 6.13 1.70 -5.14
CA GLN A 64 7.28 2.06 -5.96
C GLN A 64 6.89 3.07 -7.04
N ASN A 65 7.84 3.90 -7.46
CA ASN A 65 7.56 5.07 -8.29
C ASN A 65 7.77 4.87 -9.80
N ASP A 66 7.79 3.62 -10.27
CA ASP A 66 8.15 3.28 -11.66
C ASP A 66 7.21 3.93 -12.70
N THR A 67 5.95 4.18 -12.32
CA THR A 67 4.95 4.91 -13.12
C THR A 67 4.76 6.37 -12.69
N GLY A 68 5.60 6.89 -11.79
CA GLY A 68 5.43 8.20 -11.17
C GLY A 68 4.25 8.28 -10.19
N CYS A 69 3.66 7.14 -9.83
CA CYS A 69 2.43 7.07 -9.05
C CYS A 69 2.62 6.70 -7.58
N ALA A 70 3.85 6.56 -7.05
CA ALA A 70 4.04 6.02 -5.69
C ALA A 70 3.25 6.78 -4.62
N VAL A 71 3.37 8.11 -4.59
CA VAL A 71 2.64 8.95 -3.61
C VAL A 71 1.13 8.86 -3.84
N ALA A 72 0.67 8.86 -5.09
CA ALA A 72 -0.76 8.77 -5.41
C ALA A 72 -1.35 7.40 -5.02
N ASN A 73 -0.61 6.32 -5.24
CA ASN A 73 -0.97 4.96 -4.85
C ASN A 73 -1.00 4.81 -3.32
N ALA A 74 -0.04 5.40 -2.60
CA ALA A 74 -0.04 5.43 -1.15
C ALA A 74 -1.29 6.15 -0.60
N VAL A 75 -1.62 7.34 -1.13
CA VAL A 75 -2.84 8.07 -0.77
C VAL A 75 -4.09 7.25 -1.09
N ALA A 76 -4.16 6.61 -2.26
CA ALA A 76 -5.26 5.75 -2.64
C ALA A 76 -5.44 4.55 -1.68
N GLY A 77 -4.33 3.94 -1.24
CA GLY A 77 -4.37 2.90 -0.21
C GLY A 77 -4.91 3.40 1.12
N VAL A 78 -4.52 4.60 1.55
CA VAL A 78 -5.05 5.22 2.78
C VAL A 78 -6.55 5.54 2.66
N VAL A 79 -6.99 6.07 1.52
CA VAL A 79 -8.43 6.30 1.23
C VAL A 79 -9.22 5.00 1.31
N ALA A 80 -8.63 3.89 0.86
CA ALA A 80 -9.23 2.56 0.92
C ALA A 80 -9.18 1.90 2.31
N GLY A 81 -8.56 2.53 3.30
CA GLY A 81 -8.54 2.09 4.70
C GLY A 81 -7.21 1.53 5.19
N ALA A 82 -6.13 1.57 4.40
CA ALA A 82 -4.79 1.27 4.92
C ALA A 82 -4.34 2.32 5.93
N THR A 83 -3.74 1.90 7.03
CA THR A 83 -3.34 2.78 8.15
C THR A 83 -1.82 2.84 8.36
N HIS A 84 -1.05 2.11 7.55
CA HIS A 84 0.40 2.15 7.54
C HIS A 84 0.94 2.39 6.13
N VAL A 85 1.92 3.28 5.97
CA VAL A 85 2.58 3.51 4.68
C VAL A 85 4.09 3.52 4.86
N GLN A 86 4.77 2.73 4.03
CA GLN A 86 6.21 2.68 3.92
C GLN A 86 6.68 3.55 2.77
N GLY A 87 7.71 4.32 3.04
CA GLY A 87 8.37 5.18 2.08
C GLY A 87 9.70 5.67 2.63
N THR A 88 10.31 6.60 1.92
CA THR A 88 11.65 7.11 2.22
C THR A 88 11.71 8.61 2.02
N ILE A 89 12.62 9.28 2.72
CA ILE A 89 12.88 10.70 2.50
C ILE A 89 13.39 10.90 1.06
N ASN A 90 12.78 11.83 0.33
CA ASN A 90 13.06 12.14 -1.07
C ASN A 90 12.82 10.95 -2.04
N GLY A 91 12.03 9.95 -1.62
CA GLY A 91 11.73 8.78 -2.44
C GLY A 91 12.93 7.88 -2.70
N TYR A 92 14.02 7.99 -1.93
CA TYR A 92 15.22 7.18 -2.13
C TYR A 92 14.94 5.66 -2.16
N GLY A 93 15.43 4.97 -3.19
CA GLY A 93 15.26 3.53 -3.36
C GLY A 93 15.85 3.04 -4.67
N GLU A 94 15.76 1.73 -4.92
CA GLU A 94 16.14 1.15 -6.20
C GLU A 94 15.28 1.71 -7.35
N ARG A 95 15.79 1.60 -8.59
CA ARG A 95 15.11 2.03 -9.82
C ARG A 95 14.71 3.51 -9.77
N THR A 96 13.41 3.79 -9.82
CA THR A 96 12.80 5.13 -9.79
C THR A 96 12.47 5.59 -8.37
N GLY A 97 12.77 4.78 -7.35
CA GLY A 97 12.57 5.11 -5.95
C GLY A 97 11.22 4.67 -5.37
N ASN A 98 11.12 4.79 -4.05
CA ASN A 98 9.93 4.47 -3.25
C ASN A 98 8.97 5.68 -3.16
N CYS A 99 7.87 5.51 -2.42
CA CYS A 99 7.05 6.63 -1.98
C CYS A 99 7.90 7.69 -1.25
N ASP A 100 7.77 8.95 -1.66
CA ASP A 100 8.46 10.07 -1.04
C ASP A 100 7.69 10.58 0.19
N ASN A 101 8.26 10.36 1.37
CA ASN A 101 7.67 10.79 2.63
C ASN A 101 7.62 12.31 2.79
N THR A 102 8.52 13.06 2.12
CA THR A 102 8.51 14.52 2.15
C THR A 102 7.29 15.12 1.43
N VAL A 103 6.66 14.34 0.56
CA VAL A 103 5.44 14.70 -0.16
C VAL A 103 4.21 14.03 0.47
N LEU A 104 4.32 12.74 0.79
CA LEU A 104 3.20 11.96 1.34
C LEU A 104 2.70 12.53 2.67
N VAL A 105 3.61 12.77 3.62
CA VAL A 105 3.22 13.22 4.97
C VAL A 105 2.44 14.54 4.90
N PRO A 106 2.92 15.60 4.23
CA PRO A 106 2.13 16.82 4.06
C PRO A 106 0.79 16.62 3.34
N ASN A 107 0.69 15.70 2.38
CA ASN A 107 -0.59 15.40 1.73
C ASN A 107 -1.60 14.83 2.74
N LEU A 108 -1.18 13.86 3.55
CA LEU A 108 -2.03 13.26 4.58
C LEU A 108 -2.39 14.29 5.66
N THR A 109 -1.40 14.96 6.25
CA THR A 109 -1.62 15.88 7.37
C THR A 109 -2.32 17.17 6.95
N LEU A 110 -1.80 17.86 5.93
CA LEU A 110 -2.24 19.22 5.61
C LEU A 110 -3.42 19.26 4.64
N LYS A 111 -3.58 18.23 3.79
CA LYS A 111 -4.66 18.20 2.79
C LYS A 111 -5.81 17.28 3.18
N MET A 112 -5.52 16.18 3.87
CA MET A 112 -6.55 15.22 4.28
C MET A 112 -6.91 15.30 5.76
N GLY A 113 -6.15 16.05 6.57
CA GLY A 113 -6.40 16.17 8.01
C GLY A 113 -6.15 14.87 8.78
N ILE A 114 -5.34 13.97 8.22
CA ILE A 114 -4.97 12.69 8.83
C ILE A 114 -3.71 12.91 9.66
N GLU A 115 -3.77 12.58 10.95
CA GLU A 115 -2.60 12.62 11.82
C GLU A 115 -1.56 11.59 11.37
N THR A 116 -0.31 12.02 11.23
CA THR A 116 0.83 11.19 10.86
C THR A 116 1.84 11.23 12.00
N LEU A 117 2.40 10.07 12.34
CA LEU A 117 3.44 9.91 13.36
C LEU A 117 4.79 10.50 12.94
#